data_AF-Q6GU94-F1
#
_entry.id   AF-Q6GU94-F1
#
_cell.length_a   1.000
_cell.length_b   1.000
_cell.length_c   1.000
_cell.angle_alpha   90.00
_cell.angle_beta   90.00
_cell.angle_gamma   90.00
#
_symmetry.space_group_name_H-M   'P 1'
#
loop_
_entity.id
_entity.type
_entity.pdbx_description
1 polymer ?
#
loop_
_entity_poly.entity_id
_entity_poly.type
_entity_poly.pdbx_seq_one_letter_code
_entity_poly.pdbx_strand_id
1 'polypeptide(L)' 'MKAIVVLLILALILCLYAMTTVEGACQFWSCNSSCISRGYRQGYCWGIQYKYCQCQ' A
#
# COMPACT_ATOMS: atom_id res chain seq x y z
N MET A 1 18.53 4.67 28.30
CA MET A 1 17.51 3.67 27.92
C MET A 1 16.30 4.27 27.20
N LYS A 2 15.71 5.40 27.66
CA LYS A 2 14.54 6.03 27.01
C LYS A 2 14.77 6.48 25.55
N ALA A 3 15.95 7.02 25.23
CA ALA A 3 16.24 7.56 23.90
C ALA A 3 16.17 6.53 22.76
N ILE A 4 16.60 5.29 23.01
CA ILE A 4 16.61 4.22 22.02
C ILE A 4 15.17 3.83 21.64
N VAL A 5 14.27 3.77 22.63
CA VAL A 5 12.86 3.46 22.41
C VAL A 5 12.19 4.53 21.54
N VAL A 6 12.49 5.82 21.77
CA VAL A 6 11.94 6.92 20.97
C VAL A 6 12.43 6.84 19.51
N LEU A 7 13.72 6.55 19.29
CA LEU A 7 14.28 6.34 17.95
C LEU A 7 13.62 5.17 17.21
N LEU A 8 13.38 4.06 17.90
CA LEU A 8 12.69 2.90 17.32
C LEU A 8 11.24 3.22 16.94
N ILE A 9 10.51 3.94 17.80
CA ILE A 9 9.13 4.35 17.51
C ILE A 9 9.09 5.28 16.30
N LEU A 10 9.99 6.27 16.22
CA LEU A 10 10.08 7.18 15.07
C LEU A 10 10.38 6.42 13.77
N ALA A 11 11.32 5.47 13.80
CA ALA A 11 11.62 4.63 12.65
C ALA A 11 10.42 3.77 12.24
N LEU A 12 9.67 3.23 13.20
CA LEU A 12 8.46 2.45 12.93
C LEU A 12 7.39 3.33 12.27
N ILE A 13 7.17 4.54 12.78
CA ILE A 13 6.23 5.52 12.22
C ILE A 13 6.64 5.92 10.81
N LEU A 14 7.93 6.19 10.56
CA LEU A 14 8.45 6.50 9.23
C LEU A 14 8.26 5.33 8.25
N CYS A 15 8.51 4.09 8.68
CA CYS A 15 8.23 2.90 7.88
C CYS A 15 6.73 2.73 7.58
N LEU A 16 5.86 3.00 8.54
CA LEU A 16 4.40 2.99 8.36
C LEU A 16 3.94 4.06 7.37
N TYR A 17 4.50 5.27 7.44
CA TYR A 17 4.22 6.35 6.50
C TYR A 17 4.72 6.04 5.08
N ALA A 18 5.89 5.42 4.94
CA ALA A 18 6.40 4.96 3.65
C ALA A 18 5.46 3.93 2.98
N MET A 19 4.66 3.20 3.76
CA MET A 19 3.65 2.28 3.22
C MET A 19 2.33 2.98 2.85
N THR A 20 1.99 4.12 3.47
CA THR A 20 0.67 4.77 3.29
C THR A 20 0.69 5.99 2.37
N THR A 21 1.83 6.68 2.22
CA THR A 21 1.95 7.85 1.33
C THR A 21 2.64 7.52 0.03
N VAL A 22 2.21 6.45 -0.64
CA VAL A 22 2.25 6.48 -2.11
C VAL A 22 1.06 7.36 -2.51
N GLU A 23 1.27 8.68 -2.55
CA GLU A 23 0.42 9.55 -3.37
C GLU A 23 0.50 9.16 -4.86
N GLY A 24 1.34 8.20 -5.21
CA GLY A 24 1.43 7.58 -6.53
C GLY A 24 0.46 6.41 -6.70
N ALA A 25 -0.11 6.37 -7.91
CA ALA A 25 -0.71 5.25 -8.61
C ALA A 25 -0.85 3.92 -7.83
N CYS A 26 -2.08 3.41 -7.81
CA CYS A 26 -2.39 2.01 -7.50
C CYS A 26 -1.29 1.09 -8.02
N GLN A 27 -0.73 0.33 -7.09
CA GLN A 27 0.30 -0.63 -7.41
C GLN A 27 -0.39 -1.83 -8.06
N PHE A 28 -0.26 -1.96 -9.38
CA PHE A 28 -0.92 -3.01 -10.17
C PHE A 28 -0.72 -4.39 -9.56
N TRP A 29 0.50 -4.71 -9.13
CA TRP A 29 0.80 -6.00 -8.49
C TRP A 29 0.02 -6.23 -7.19
N SER A 30 -0.07 -5.22 -6.32
CA SER A 30 -0.84 -5.30 -5.07
C SER A 30 -2.33 -5.41 -5.35
N CYS A 31 -2.85 -4.62 -6.29
CA CYS A 31 -4.25 -4.68 -6.72
C CYS A 31 -4.60 -6.07 -7.28
N ASN A 32 -3.81 -6.55 -8.24
CA ASN A 32 -4.03 -7.83 -8.88
C ASN A 32 -3.94 -9.00 -7.88
N SER A 33 -2.89 -9.02 -7.02
CA SER A 33 -2.75 -10.05 -5.99
C SER A 33 -3.91 -10.02 -4.99
N SER A 34 -4.38 -8.84 -4.59
CA SER A 34 -5.53 -8.71 -3.69
C SER A 34 -6.83 -9.21 -4.36
N CYS A 35 -7.03 -8.93 -5.64
CA CYS A 35 -8.21 -9.41 -6.38
C CYS A 35 -8.18 -10.94 -6.56
N ILE A 36 -7.03 -11.51 -6.93
CA ILE A 36 -6.85 -12.97 -7.04
C ILE A 36 -7.09 -13.65 -5.70
N SER A 37 -6.56 -13.10 -4.60
CA SER A 37 -6.79 -13.64 -3.25
C SER A 37 -8.26 -13.60 -2.83
N ARG A 38 -9.09 -12.77 -3.45
CA ARG A 38 -10.55 -12.69 -3.22
C ARG A 38 -11.36 -13.58 -4.17
N GLY A 39 -10.69 -14.32 -5.07
CA GLY A 39 -11.33 -15.22 -6.03
C GLY A 39 -11.71 -14.57 -7.36
N TYR A 40 -11.31 -13.32 -7.61
CA TYR A 40 -11.43 -12.71 -8.93
C TYR A 40 -10.32 -13.20 -9.85
N ARG A 41 -10.49 -13.08 -11.17
CA ARG A 41 -9.46 -13.51 -12.13
C ARG A 41 -8.28 -12.56 -12.13
N GLN A 42 -8.53 -11.26 -11.99
CA GLN A 42 -7.51 -10.23 -12.00
C GLN A 42 -7.98 -8.93 -11.34
N GLY A 43 -7.02 -8.06 -11.05
CA GLY A 43 -7.24 -6.70 -10.61
C GLY A 43 -6.48 -5.71 -11.49
N TYR A 44 -7.08 -4.57 -11.79
CA TYR A 44 -6.42 -3.50 -12.51
C TYR A 44 -6.65 -2.15 -11.84
N CYS A 45 -5.69 -1.27 -12.04
CA CYS A 45 -5.73 0.07 -11.52
C CYS A 45 -6.51 0.99 -12.48
N TRP A 46 -7.39 1.83 -11.94
CA TRP A 46 -8.28 2.69 -12.74
C TRP A 46 -8.57 4.03 -12.06
N GLY A 47 -9.25 4.91 -12.80
CA GLY A 47 -9.61 6.26 -12.40
C GLY A 47 -8.47 7.27 -12.52
N ILE A 48 -8.70 8.47 -11.99
CA ILE A 48 -7.76 9.59 -12.10
C ILE A 48 -6.47 9.21 -11.36
N GLN A 49 -5.33 9.34 -12.05
CA GLN A 49 -4.01 8.93 -11.56
C GLN A 49 -3.92 7.45 -11.18
N TYR A 50 -4.79 6.59 -11.72
CA TYR A 50 -4.85 5.17 -11.39
C TYR A 50 -4.98 4.95 -9.89
N LYS A 51 -5.80 5.71 -9.15
CA LYS A 51 -5.87 5.58 -7.68
C LYS A 51 -6.69 4.39 -7.20
N TYR A 52 -7.58 3.87 -8.02
CA TYR A 52 -8.53 2.84 -7.61
C TYR A 52 -8.13 1.48 -8.14
N CYS A 53 -8.44 0.42 -7.40
CA CYS A 53 -8.30 -0.96 -7.84
C CYS A 53 -9.68 -1.52 -8.18
N GLN A 54 -9.85 -2.08 -9.38
CA GLN A 54 -11.06 -2.79 -9.80
C GLN A 54 -10.73 -4.27 -9.99
N CYS A 55 -11.52 -5.14 -9.37
CA CYS A 55 -11.43 -6.58 -9.57
C CYS A 55 -12.39 -7.06 -10.66
N GLN A 56 -11.96 -8.04 -11.47
CA GLN A 56 -12.75 -8.71 -12.51
C GLN A 56 -12.51 -10.22 -12.48
#